data_AF-A0A5D4TCI6-F1
#
_entry.id   AF-A0A5D4TCI6-F1
#
_cell.length_a   1.000
_cell.length_b   1.000
_cell.length_c   1.000
_cell.angle_alpha   90.00
_cell.angle_beta   90.00
_cell.angle_gamma   90.00
#
_symmetry.space_group_name_H-M   'P 1'
#
loop_
_entity.id
_entity.type
_entity.pdbx_description
1 polymer ?
#
loop_
_entity_poly.entity_id
_entity_poly.type
_entity_poly.pdbx_seq_one_letter_code
_entity_poly.pdbx_strand_id
1 'polypeptide(L)'
;MTFHYLEDYCILGKDYSEDAFLLDTNYLLAFTTPVHPHHLSTIIHTIFLIQQKAKIYINEIVLSETVDVLARGFYTEEQFQLWKSSEEHANWLNQHRGAQKEYKNKKDEIRSTFIEKIVKNHEKPELLKYYNRKSTDLLEGLIQSGLFHISNTTSSQIETCFNFAQNIPLQSNDAFIAASAAHQSASLLTFDNDFKKVIISDNSKGLEVKVFTLKMTNNYLYGERSHRLMNTLDQSLKEVIVQAVGGHDKFFVKFG
;
A
#
# COMPACT_ATOMS: atom_id res chain seq x y z
N MET A 1 22.97 1.38 0.68
CA MET A 1 21.94 0.65 1.44
C MET A 1 21.60 -0.64 0.72
N THR A 2 21.49 -1.75 1.44
CA THR A 2 21.11 -3.06 0.88
C THR A 2 19.59 -3.15 0.88
N PHE A 3 18.99 -3.36 -0.29
CA PHE A 3 17.57 -3.65 -0.36
C PHE A 3 17.34 -5.09 0.09
N HIS A 4 16.32 -5.30 0.91
CA HIS A 4 15.96 -6.63 1.38
C HIS A 4 14.64 -7.07 0.76
N TYR A 5 14.55 -8.34 0.39
CA TYR A 5 13.30 -8.95 -0.04
C TYR A 5 12.65 -9.62 1.17
N LEU A 6 11.38 -9.31 1.44
CA LEU A 6 10.66 -9.93 2.54
C LEU A 6 10.61 -11.45 2.40
N GLU A 7 10.55 -11.96 1.17
CA GLU A 7 10.58 -13.38 0.93
C GLU A 7 11.78 -14.02 1.64
N ASP A 8 12.97 -13.42 1.50
CA ASP A 8 14.24 -13.88 2.06
C ASP A 8 14.36 -13.65 3.57
N TYR A 9 13.50 -12.80 4.11
CA TYR A 9 13.43 -12.47 5.51
C TYR A 9 12.40 -13.31 6.28
N CYS A 10 11.29 -13.70 5.65
CA CYS A 10 10.22 -14.51 6.23
C CYS A 10 10.61 -16.00 6.30
N ILE A 11 11.34 -16.35 7.36
CA ILE A 11 11.87 -17.66 7.70
C ILE A 11 10.93 -18.33 8.70
N LEU A 12 10.52 -19.56 8.40
CA LEU A 12 9.61 -20.32 9.25
C LEU A 12 10.24 -20.58 10.63
N GLY A 13 9.47 -20.31 11.69
CA GLY A 13 9.88 -20.55 13.08
C GLY A 13 10.86 -19.53 13.65
N LYS A 14 11.24 -18.49 12.90
CA LYS A 14 11.96 -17.35 13.47
C LYS A 14 10.99 -16.50 14.31
N ASP A 15 11.44 -16.07 15.48
CA ASP A 15 10.74 -15.09 16.31
C ASP A 15 11.03 -13.67 15.78
N TYR A 16 9.97 -12.91 15.52
CA TYR A 16 10.04 -11.53 15.03
C TYR A 16 9.46 -10.54 16.05
N SER A 17 9.26 -10.93 17.31
CA SER A 17 8.66 -10.09 18.36
C SER A 17 9.40 -8.76 18.63
N GLU A 18 10.71 -8.75 18.38
CA GLU A 18 11.55 -7.55 18.49
C GLU A 18 11.69 -6.78 17.16
N ASP A 19 11.23 -7.37 16.06
CA ASP A 19 11.27 -6.74 14.74
C ASP A 19 10.06 -5.79 14.56
N ALA A 20 10.33 -4.62 14.00
CA ALA A 20 9.35 -3.57 13.75
C ALA A 20 9.36 -3.14 12.29
N PHE A 21 8.18 -2.90 11.73
CA PHE A 21 7.96 -2.52 10.33
C PHE A 21 7.01 -1.34 10.24
N LEU A 22 7.36 -0.31 9.46
CA LEU A 22 6.44 0.75 9.07
C LEU A 22 5.99 0.50 7.63
N LEU A 23 4.68 0.56 7.39
CA LEU A 23 4.14 0.49 6.04
C LEU A 23 4.27 1.84 5.33
N ASP A 24 4.75 1.82 4.10
CA ASP A 24 4.59 2.92 3.15
C ASP A 24 3.18 2.89 2.51
N THR A 25 2.76 4.01 1.93
CA THR A 25 1.48 4.20 1.24
C THR A 25 1.27 3.17 0.14
N ASN A 26 2.26 2.94 -0.74
CA ASN A 26 2.13 1.95 -1.81
C ASN A 26 1.98 0.51 -1.29
N TYR A 27 2.56 0.20 -0.14
CA TYR A 27 2.50 -1.12 0.46
C TYR A 27 1.13 -1.33 1.10
N LEU A 28 0.61 -0.31 1.79
CA LEU A 28 -0.75 -0.32 2.32
C LEU A 28 -1.82 -0.40 1.22
N LEU A 29 -1.63 0.32 0.11
CA LEU A 29 -2.50 0.23 -1.07
C LEU A 29 -2.49 -1.18 -1.66
N ALA A 30 -1.31 -1.80 -1.77
CA ALA A 30 -1.22 -3.19 -2.21
C ALA A 30 -1.96 -4.12 -1.26
N PHE A 31 -1.84 -3.93 0.05
CA PHE A 31 -2.53 -4.75 1.05
C PHE A 31 -4.06 -4.63 0.93
N THR A 32 -4.59 -3.44 0.67
CA THR A 32 -6.04 -3.16 0.70
C THR A 32 -6.73 -3.27 -0.66
N THR A 33 -5.99 -3.34 -1.77
CA THR A 33 -6.56 -3.26 -3.12
C THR A 33 -6.41 -4.58 -3.89
N PRO A 34 -7.49 -5.38 -4.08
CA PRO A 34 -7.41 -6.70 -4.72
C PRO A 34 -6.84 -6.74 -6.13
N VAL A 35 -7.02 -5.66 -6.88
CA VAL A 35 -6.51 -5.55 -8.27
C VAL A 35 -5.02 -5.21 -8.33
N HIS A 36 -4.38 -4.89 -7.20
CA HIS A 36 -2.96 -4.54 -7.18
C HIS A 36 -2.09 -5.77 -7.55
N PRO A 37 -1.05 -5.62 -8.40
CA PRO A 37 -0.23 -6.74 -8.86
C PRO A 37 0.48 -7.53 -7.75
N HIS A 38 0.71 -6.87 -6.61
CA HIS A 38 1.35 -7.45 -5.43
C HIS A 38 0.36 -7.74 -4.28
N HIS A 39 -0.95 -7.60 -4.50
CA HIS A 39 -1.93 -7.68 -3.41
C HIS A 39 -1.80 -8.94 -2.55
N LEU A 40 -1.79 -10.11 -3.20
CA LEU A 40 -1.75 -11.37 -2.49
C LEU A 40 -0.39 -11.61 -1.85
N SER A 41 0.70 -11.19 -2.50
CA SER A 41 2.04 -11.37 -1.92
C SER A 41 2.19 -10.49 -0.68
N THR A 42 1.67 -9.25 -0.74
CA THR A 42 1.62 -8.33 0.40
C THR A 42 0.80 -8.92 1.54
N ILE A 43 -0.39 -9.44 1.30
CA ILE A 43 -1.20 -10.02 2.37
C ILE A 43 -0.49 -11.22 3.01
N ILE A 44 -0.01 -12.19 2.21
CA ILE A 44 0.64 -13.40 2.75
C ILE A 44 1.83 -13.03 3.66
N HIS A 45 2.69 -12.12 3.22
CA HIS A 45 3.87 -11.74 4.00
C HIS A 45 3.53 -10.90 5.23
N THR A 46 2.59 -9.95 5.11
CA THR A 46 2.14 -9.14 6.25
C THR A 46 1.48 -10.01 7.32
N ILE A 47 0.61 -10.93 6.92
CA ILE A 47 -0.07 -11.85 7.84
C ILE A 47 0.95 -12.81 8.50
N PHE A 48 1.94 -13.28 7.75
CA PHE A 48 3.05 -14.05 8.33
C PHE A 48 3.81 -13.26 9.39
N LEU A 49 4.18 -12.01 9.12
CA LEU A 49 4.87 -11.14 10.07
C LEU A 49 4.04 -10.92 11.34
N ILE A 50 2.74 -10.64 11.20
CA ILE A 50 1.81 -10.48 12.33
C ILE A 50 1.77 -11.75 13.19
N GLN A 51 1.63 -12.92 12.57
CA GLN A 51 1.59 -14.18 13.30
C GLN A 51 2.87 -14.44 14.10
N GLN A 52 4.02 -14.08 13.52
CA GLN A 52 5.30 -14.18 14.21
C GLN A 52 5.60 -13.00 15.15
N LYS A 53 4.56 -12.24 15.52
CA LYS A 53 4.58 -11.17 16.51
C LYS A 53 5.39 -9.93 16.12
N ALA A 54 5.74 -9.76 14.84
CA ALA A 54 6.37 -8.53 14.38
C ALA A 54 5.42 -7.34 14.58
N LYS A 55 5.97 -6.21 15.02
CA LYS A 55 5.19 -4.97 15.19
C LYS A 55 5.05 -4.30 13.84
N ILE A 56 3.82 -4.16 13.36
CA ILE A 56 3.54 -3.46 12.10
C ILE A 56 2.85 -2.14 12.38
N TYR A 57 3.50 -1.06 11.98
CA TYR A 57 3.07 0.31 12.19
C TYR A 57 2.48 0.90 10.92
N ILE A 58 1.46 1.73 11.11
CA ILE A 58 0.97 2.67 10.11
C ILE A 58 0.98 4.06 10.76
N ASN A 59 1.45 5.07 10.03
CA ASN A 59 1.44 6.45 10.50
C ASN A 59 0.29 7.23 9.85
N GLU A 60 -0.17 8.30 10.50
CA GLU A 60 -1.23 9.19 10.00
C GLU A 60 -0.92 9.79 8.61
N ILE A 61 0.34 10.04 8.28
CA ILE A 61 0.77 10.55 6.96
C ILE A 61 0.47 9.50 5.89
N VAL A 62 0.84 8.25 6.16
CA VAL A 62 0.56 7.10 5.28
C VAL A 62 -0.94 6.90 5.12
N LEU A 63 -1.72 7.01 6.20
CA LEU A 63 -3.18 6.91 6.14
C LEU A 63 -3.78 8.04 5.29
N SER A 64 -3.35 9.27 5.51
CA SER A 64 -3.83 10.45 4.79
C SER A 64 -3.56 10.33 3.29
N GLU A 65 -2.34 9.94 2.92
CA GLU A 65 -1.97 9.73 1.51
C GLU A 65 -2.74 8.55 0.90
N THR A 66 -2.92 7.47 1.65
CA THR A 66 -3.71 6.32 1.20
C THR A 66 -5.17 6.71 0.93
N VAL A 67 -5.77 7.55 1.79
CA VAL A 67 -7.13 8.07 1.59
C VAL A 67 -7.24 8.84 0.27
N ASP A 68 -6.29 9.74 -0.01
CA ASP A 68 -6.27 10.53 -1.24
C ASP A 68 -6.10 9.65 -2.49
N VAL A 69 -5.16 8.68 -2.44
CA VAL A 69 -4.92 7.78 -3.57
C VAL A 69 -6.12 6.87 -3.83
N LEU A 70 -6.74 6.32 -2.79
CA LEU A 70 -7.97 5.51 -2.91
C LEU A 70 -9.14 6.34 -3.45
N ALA A 71 -9.32 7.57 -2.96
CA ALA A 71 -10.43 8.44 -3.36
C ALA A 71 -10.36 8.74 -4.86
N ARG A 72 -9.14 9.07 -5.30
CA ARG A 72 -8.82 9.27 -6.71
C ARG A 72 -9.04 8.00 -7.54
N GLY A 73 -8.64 6.83 -7.01
CA GLY A 73 -8.84 5.53 -7.64
C GLY A 73 -10.32 5.19 -7.85
N PHE A 74 -11.14 5.35 -6.80
CA PHE A 74 -12.58 5.11 -6.87
C PHE A 74 -13.27 6.03 -7.86
N TYR A 75 -12.98 7.34 -7.81
CA TYR A 75 -13.52 8.28 -8.79
C TYR A 75 -13.15 7.87 -10.21
N THR A 76 -11.87 7.56 -10.43
CA THR A 76 -11.38 7.20 -11.77
C THR A 76 -12.10 5.97 -12.31
N GLU A 77 -12.27 4.93 -11.50
CA GLU A 77 -12.93 3.72 -11.94
C GLU A 77 -14.43 3.95 -12.20
N GLU A 78 -15.14 4.61 -11.29
CA GLU A 78 -16.57 4.87 -11.46
C GLU A 78 -16.87 5.74 -12.67
N GLN A 79 -16.13 6.86 -12.84
CA GLN A 79 -16.29 7.72 -14.00
C GLN A 79 -15.89 7.01 -15.30
N PHE A 80 -14.88 6.14 -15.26
CA PHE A 80 -14.50 5.35 -16.42
C PHE A 80 -15.60 4.35 -16.80
N GLN A 81 -16.25 3.68 -15.84
CA GLN A 81 -17.37 2.79 -16.14
C GLN A 81 -18.59 3.54 -16.67
N LEU A 82 -18.89 4.73 -16.13
CA LEU A 82 -19.93 5.61 -16.66
C LEU A 82 -19.64 6.03 -18.10
N TRP A 83 -18.41 6.47 -18.38
CA TRP A 83 -17.97 6.82 -19.73
C TRP A 83 -18.06 5.62 -20.67
N LYS A 84 -17.57 4.45 -20.26
CA LYS A 84 -17.59 3.21 -21.06
C LYS A 84 -19.01 2.74 -21.39
N SER A 85 -20.01 3.20 -20.64
CA SER A 85 -21.42 2.89 -20.87
C SER A 85 -22.17 4.02 -21.58
N SER A 86 -21.49 5.08 -22.01
CA SER A 86 -22.08 6.28 -22.60
C SER A 86 -22.00 6.31 -24.12
N GLU A 87 -22.81 7.18 -24.73
CA GLU A 87 -22.73 7.48 -26.16
C GLU A 87 -21.38 8.09 -26.56
N GLU A 88 -20.71 8.81 -25.64
CA GLU A 88 -19.36 9.35 -25.87
C GLU A 88 -18.37 8.23 -26.16
N HIS A 89 -18.41 7.12 -25.42
CA HIS A 89 -17.54 5.97 -25.69
C HIS A 89 -17.89 5.27 -26.99
N ALA A 90 -19.18 5.11 -27.30
CA ALA A 90 -19.62 4.55 -28.58
C ALA A 90 -19.09 5.38 -29.77
N ASN A 91 -19.16 6.71 -29.66
CA ASN A 91 -18.62 7.62 -30.66
C ASN A 91 -17.08 7.57 -30.71
N TRP A 92 -16.42 7.47 -29.55
CA TRP A 92 -14.97 7.36 -29.45
C TRP A 92 -14.44 6.09 -30.14
N LEU A 93 -15.14 4.96 -30.04
CA LEU A 93 -14.79 3.70 -30.71
C LEU A 93 -14.83 3.78 -32.25
N ASN A 94 -15.57 4.73 -32.83
CA ASN A 94 -15.54 4.94 -34.28
C ASN A 94 -14.20 5.49 -34.78
N GLN A 95 -13.39 6.05 -33.88
CA GLN A 95 -12.11 6.69 -34.18
C GLN A 95 -10.90 5.94 -33.58
N HIS A 96 -11.15 4.99 -32.68
CA HIS A 96 -10.12 4.32 -31.89
C HIS A 96 -10.26 2.80 -31.95
N ARG A 97 -9.16 2.09 -31.70
CA ARG A 97 -9.13 0.62 -31.78
C ARG A 97 -9.58 -0.05 -30.48
N GLY A 98 -9.79 0.71 -29.41
CA GLY A 98 -10.09 0.16 -28.10
C GLY A 98 -8.91 -0.61 -27.51
N ALA A 99 -7.69 -0.20 -27.83
CA ALA A 99 -6.50 -0.84 -27.28
C ALA A 99 -6.36 -0.55 -25.78
N GLN A 100 -5.75 -1.46 -25.01
CA GLN A 100 -5.55 -1.27 -23.57
C GLN A 100 -4.84 0.04 -23.22
N LYS A 101 -3.87 0.47 -24.05
CA LYS A 101 -3.16 1.74 -23.88
C LYS A 101 -4.10 2.95 -24.00
N GLU A 102 -5.06 2.90 -24.92
CA GLU A 102 -6.02 3.99 -25.13
C GLU A 102 -6.98 4.11 -23.95
N TYR A 103 -7.48 2.98 -23.44
CA TYR A 103 -8.28 2.97 -22.21
C TYR A 103 -7.50 3.48 -21.00
N LYS A 104 -6.20 3.14 -20.90
CA LYS A 104 -5.32 3.69 -19.86
C LYS A 104 -5.22 5.20 -19.97
N ASN A 105 -5.01 5.74 -21.17
CA ASN A 105 -4.97 7.19 -21.39
C ASN A 105 -6.28 7.87 -20.98
N LYS A 106 -7.44 7.27 -21.26
CA LYS A 106 -8.72 7.83 -20.82
C LYS A 106 -8.86 7.81 -19.29
N LYS A 107 -8.43 6.74 -18.62
CA LYS A 107 -8.36 6.71 -17.14
C LYS A 107 -7.43 7.81 -16.61
N ASP A 108 -6.30 8.06 -17.27
CA ASP A 108 -5.38 9.13 -16.89
C ASP A 108 -6.01 10.53 -17.04
N GLU A 109 -6.76 10.78 -18.12
CA GLU A 109 -7.52 12.02 -18.33
C GLU A 109 -8.58 12.26 -17.24
N ILE A 110 -9.38 11.23 -16.94
CA ILE A 110 -10.39 11.26 -15.87
C ILE A 110 -9.71 11.54 -14.52
N ARG A 111 -8.60 10.84 -14.24
CA ARG A 111 -7.82 11.04 -13.02
C ARG A 111 -7.29 12.46 -12.89
N SER A 112 -6.76 13.04 -13.97
CA SER A 112 -6.30 14.45 -13.99
C SER A 112 -7.45 15.41 -13.73
N THR A 113 -8.64 15.13 -14.27
CA THR A 113 -9.85 15.94 -14.00
C THR A 113 -10.19 15.97 -12.51
N PHE A 114 -10.05 14.84 -11.80
CA PHE A 114 -10.23 14.81 -10.34
C PHE A 114 -9.27 15.75 -9.62
N ILE A 115 -7.98 15.66 -9.96
CA ILE A 115 -6.93 16.45 -9.31
C ILE A 115 -7.14 17.94 -9.57
N GLU A 116 -7.34 18.33 -10.83
CA GLU A 116 -7.41 19.75 -11.21
C GLU A 116 -8.72 20.40 -10.75
N LYS A 117 -9.86 19.80 -11.10
CA LYS A 117 -11.16 20.44 -10.87
C LYS A 117 -11.69 20.20 -9.46
N ILE A 118 -11.56 18.98 -8.95
CA ILE A 118 -12.20 18.58 -7.70
C ILE A 118 -11.28 18.88 -6.50
N VAL A 119 -9.99 18.50 -6.58
CA VAL A 119 -9.05 18.68 -5.46
C VAL A 119 -8.49 20.10 -5.42
N LYS A 120 -7.90 20.61 -6.50
CA LYS A 120 -7.22 21.92 -6.50
C LYS A 120 -8.17 23.10 -6.58
N ASN A 121 -9.15 23.05 -7.49
CA ASN A 121 -10.07 24.17 -7.73
C ASN A 121 -11.35 24.10 -6.89
N HIS A 122 -11.56 23.01 -6.14
CA HIS A 122 -12.74 22.81 -5.29
C HIS A 122 -14.07 23.03 -6.02
N GLU A 123 -14.17 22.71 -7.31
CA GLU A 123 -15.39 22.94 -8.10
C GLU A 123 -16.57 22.08 -7.61
N LYS A 124 -16.28 20.91 -7.01
CA LYS A 124 -17.28 19.97 -6.47
C LYS A 124 -16.83 19.39 -5.11
N PRO A 125 -16.89 20.18 -4.02
CA PRO A 125 -16.34 19.77 -2.72
C PRO A 125 -17.08 18.58 -2.10
N GLU A 126 -18.40 18.46 -2.35
CA GLU A 126 -19.18 17.30 -1.88
C GLU A 126 -18.76 15.99 -2.57
N LEU A 127 -18.27 16.07 -3.81
CA LEU A 127 -17.75 14.91 -4.52
C LEU A 127 -16.43 14.44 -3.90
N LEU A 128 -15.55 15.38 -3.51
CA LEU A 128 -14.33 15.05 -2.78
C LEU A 128 -14.65 14.39 -1.44
N LYS A 129 -15.58 14.96 -0.66
CA LYS A 129 -16.04 14.37 0.61
C LYS A 129 -16.59 12.95 0.42
N TYR A 130 -17.38 12.73 -0.63
CA TYR A 130 -17.94 11.42 -0.95
C TYR A 130 -16.85 10.36 -1.16
N TYR A 131 -15.85 10.64 -2.01
CA TYR A 131 -14.79 9.66 -2.26
C TYR A 131 -13.82 9.51 -1.09
N ASN A 132 -13.53 10.58 -0.35
CA ASN A 132 -12.75 10.47 0.88
C ASN A 132 -13.45 9.58 1.91
N ARG A 133 -14.77 9.74 2.07
CA ARG A 133 -15.57 8.86 2.94
C ARG A 133 -15.49 7.41 2.49
N LYS A 134 -15.63 7.15 1.19
CA LYS A 134 -15.50 5.78 0.65
C LYS A 134 -14.13 5.16 0.96
N SER A 135 -13.06 5.94 0.87
CA SER A 135 -11.71 5.52 1.26
C SER A 135 -11.58 5.26 2.76
N THR A 136 -12.12 6.15 3.60
CA THR A 136 -12.06 5.96 5.06
C THR A 136 -12.87 4.76 5.49
N ASP A 137 -14.05 4.53 4.92
CA ASP A 137 -14.90 3.36 5.24
C ASP A 137 -14.16 2.05 4.91
N LEU A 138 -13.37 2.01 3.82
CA LEU A 138 -12.51 0.87 3.50
C LEU A 138 -11.37 0.67 4.53
N LEU A 139 -10.72 1.76 4.95
CA LEU A 139 -9.60 1.70 5.90
C LEU A 139 -10.06 1.53 7.35
N GLU A 140 -11.27 1.92 7.71
CA GLU A 140 -11.81 1.83 9.06
C GLU A 140 -11.83 0.38 9.55
N GLY A 141 -12.27 -0.56 8.70
CA GLY A 141 -12.24 -1.99 9.02
C GLY A 141 -10.81 -2.50 9.31
N LEU A 142 -9.81 -1.97 8.60
CA LEU A 142 -8.40 -2.29 8.83
C LEU A 142 -7.92 -1.77 10.18
N ILE A 143 -8.23 -0.52 10.50
CA ILE A 143 -7.82 0.13 11.76
C ILE A 143 -8.48 -0.58 12.96
N GLN A 144 -9.77 -0.88 12.85
CA GLN A 144 -10.55 -1.54 13.90
C GLN A 144 -10.14 -3.01 14.12
N SER A 145 -9.52 -3.66 13.13
CA SER A 145 -9.06 -5.04 13.25
C SER A 145 -7.99 -5.24 14.34
N GLY A 146 -7.28 -4.18 14.74
CA GLY A 146 -6.17 -4.26 15.69
C GLY A 146 -4.92 -4.96 15.12
N LEU A 147 -4.89 -5.30 13.84
CA LEU A 147 -3.75 -5.96 13.17
C LEU A 147 -2.52 -5.03 13.04
N PHE A 148 -2.72 -3.72 13.12
CA PHE A 148 -1.69 -2.70 12.92
C PHE A 148 -1.65 -1.72 14.08
N HIS A 149 -0.45 -1.30 14.46
CA HIS A 149 -0.21 -0.25 15.42
C HIS A 149 -0.30 1.12 14.72
N ILE A 150 -1.34 1.89 15.04
CA ILE A 150 -1.45 3.26 14.53
C ILE A 150 -0.55 4.16 15.37
N SER A 151 0.35 4.86 14.68
CA SER A 151 1.32 5.76 15.30
C SER A 151 1.04 7.21 14.94
N ASN A 152 1.00 8.05 15.97
CA ASN A 152 0.77 9.48 15.82
C ASN A 152 2.11 10.20 15.69
N THR A 153 2.14 11.28 14.90
CA THR A 153 3.35 12.09 14.80
C THR A 153 3.53 12.92 16.07
N THR A 154 4.66 12.76 16.75
CA THR A 154 5.00 13.55 17.94
C THR A 154 5.77 14.82 17.56
N SER A 155 5.84 15.82 18.46
CA SER A 155 6.60 17.05 18.17
C SER A 155 8.08 16.80 17.87
N SER A 156 8.72 15.83 18.53
CA SER A 156 10.11 15.44 18.24
C SER A 156 10.26 14.71 16.90
N GLN A 157 9.24 13.95 16.50
CA GLN A 157 9.20 13.34 15.17
C GLN A 157 9.06 14.39 14.07
N ILE A 158 8.27 15.45 14.29
CA ILE A 158 8.13 16.57 13.34
C ILE A 158 9.50 17.21 13.03
N GLU A 159 10.33 17.46 14.05
CA GLU A 159 11.68 18.00 13.84
C GLU A 159 12.55 17.05 13.01
N THR A 160 12.50 15.75 13.31
CA THR A 160 13.19 14.72 12.52
C THR A 160 12.72 14.69 11.07
N CYS A 161 11.40 14.79 10.84
CA CYS A 161 10.79 14.86 9.52
C CYS A 161 11.27 16.07 8.73
N PHE A 162 11.31 17.26 9.34
CA PHE A 162 11.85 18.46 8.68
C PHE A 162 13.33 18.32 8.35
N ASN A 163 14.12 17.77 9.27
CA ASN A 163 15.54 17.52 9.03
C ASN A 163 15.73 16.54 7.85
N PHE A 164 14.91 15.48 7.76
CA PHE A 164 14.98 14.54 6.65
C PHE A 164 14.55 15.20 5.34
N ALA A 165 13.46 15.96 5.33
CA ALA A 165 12.99 16.65 4.13
C ALA A 165 13.97 17.69 3.58
N GLN A 166 14.82 18.27 4.42
CA GLN A 166 15.86 19.21 4.01
C GLN A 166 17.14 18.52 3.50
N ASN A 167 17.48 17.35 4.06
CA ASN A 167 18.82 16.77 3.91
C ASN A 167 18.85 15.45 3.12
N ILE A 168 17.71 14.77 2.98
CA ILE A 168 17.59 13.53 2.22
C ILE A 168 16.91 13.85 0.89
N PRO A 169 17.45 13.40 -0.26
CA PRO A 169 16.89 13.68 -1.58
C PRO A 169 15.67 12.79 -1.88
N LEU A 170 14.62 12.94 -1.08
CA LEU A 170 13.31 12.31 -1.22
C LEU A 170 12.23 13.40 -1.36
N GLN A 171 11.06 13.03 -1.89
CA GLN A 171 9.91 13.94 -1.82
C GLN A 171 9.50 14.15 -0.36
N SER A 172 8.81 15.26 -0.06
CA SER A 172 8.48 15.63 1.32
C SER A 172 7.72 14.53 2.06
N ASN A 173 6.76 13.87 1.40
CA ASN A 173 5.98 12.78 2.01
C ASN A 173 6.88 11.59 2.32
N ASP A 174 7.69 11.14 1.36
CA ASP A 174 8.63 10.04 1.52
C ASP A 174 9.66 10.33 2.63
N ALA A 175 10.17 11.55 2.70
CA ALA A 175 11.10 11.97 3.74
C ALA A 175 10.46 11.89 5.14
N PHE A 176 9.19 12.28 5.26
CA PHE A 176 8.44 12.17 6.51
C PHE A 176 8.15 10.71 6.88
N ILE A 177 7.85 9.85 5.91
CA ILE A 177 7.68 8.39 6.12
C ILE A 177 9.00 7.77 6.58
N ALA A 178 10.12 8.09 5.93
CA ALA A 178 11.46 7.65 6.31
C ALA A 178 11.83 8.09 7.74
N ALA A 179 11.56 9.36 8.08
CA ALA A 179 11.79 9.87 9.43
C ALA A 179 10.93 9.15 10.47
N SER A 180 9.67 8.84 10.13
CA SER A 180 8.77 8.07 10.99
C SER A 180 9.29 6.66 11.25
N ALA A 181 9.79 5.98 10.21
CA ALA A 181 10.40 4.65 10.36
C ALA A 181 11.64 4.71 11.25
N ALA A 182 12.51 5.71 11.04
CA ALA A 182 13.73 5.89 11.82
C ALA A 182 13.42 6.17 13.30
N HIS A 183 12.46 7.07 13.57
CA HIS A 183 12.02 7.41 14.91
C HIS A 183 11.44 6.19 15.66
N GLN A 184 10.72 5.31 14.96
CA GLN A 184 10.18 4.07 15.54
C GLN A 184 11.20 2.94 15.60
N SER A 185 12.42 3.14 15.09
CA SER A 185 13.40 2.07 14.92
C SER A 185 12.83 0.89 14.12
N ALA A 186 11.95 1.21 13.17
CA ALA A 186 11.26 0.26 12.32
C ALA A 186 11.92 0.19 10.94
N SER A 187 11.90 -1.00 10.35
CA SER A 187 12.23 -1.18 8.94
C SER A 187 11.08 -0.68 8.06
N LEU A 188 11.36 -0.17 6.87
CA LEU A 188 10.34 0.35 5.96
C LEU A 188 9.88 -0.73 4.97
N LEU A 189 8.56 -0.96 4.85
CA LEU A 189 7.96 -1.81 3.82
C LEU A 189 7.43 -0.94 2.68
N THR A 190 8.05 -1.02 1.50
CA THR A 190 7.74 -0.16 0.35
C THR A 190 8.01 -0.84 -0.99
N PHE A 191 7.30 -0.40 -2.03
CA PHE A 191 7.58 -0.68 -3.44
C PHE A 191 8.32 0.46 -4.14
N ASP A 192 8.52 1.60 -3.46
CA ASP A 192 9.20 2.74 -4.04
C ASP A 192 10.70 2.50 -4.12
N ASN A 193 11.25 2.76 -5.31
CA ASN A 193 12.67 2.63 -5.58
C ASN A 193 13.45 3.86 -5.13
N ASP A 194 12.80 4.98 -4.80
CA ASP A 194 13.48 6.19 -4.37
C ASP A 194 14.15 6.02 -3.01
N PHE A 195 13.56 5.26 -2.08
CA PHE A 195 14.20 4.88 -0.81
C PHE A 195 15.49 4.05 -0.99
N LYS A 196 15.71 3.41 -2.15
CA LYS A 196 16.95 2.65 -2.43
C LYS A 196 18.17 3.55 -2.58
N LYS A 197 17.95 4.81 -2.93
CA LYS A 197 19.01 5.75 -3.34
C LYS A 197 19.59 6.52 -2.16
N VAL A 198 19.04 6.31 -0.96
CA VAL A 198 19.35 7.10 0.23
C VAL A 198 19.71 6.20 1.41
N ILE A 199 20.47 6.75 2.36
CA ILE A 199 20.70 6.12 3.67
C ILE A 199 19.78 6.82 4.65
N ILE A 200 19.02 6.03 5.41
CA ILE A 200 18.02 6.52 6.34
C ILE A 200 18.48 6.13 7.74
N SER A 201 18.97 7.09 8.51
CA SER A 201 19.47 6.85 9.86
C SER A 201 19.06 7.97 10.79
N ASP A 202 18.52 7.62 11.96
CA ASP A 202 18.32 8.58 13.04
C ASP A 202 19.65 8.73 13.81
N ASN A 203 20.29 9.90 13.67
CA ASN A 203 21.56 10.21 14.33
C ASN A 203 21.49 10.10 15.86
N SER A 204 20.29 10.23 16.46
CA SER A 204 20.11 10.11 17.90
C SER A 204 20.10 8.65 18.39
N LYS A 205 19.76 7.70 17.52
CA LYS A 205 19.65 6.27 17.83
C LYS A 205 20.73 5.41 17.19
N GLY A 206 21.40 5.91 16.16
CA GLY A 206 22.45 5.18 15.43
C GLY A 206 21.95 3.95 14.66
N LEU A 207 20.62 3.80 14.51
CA LEU A 207 20.01 2.69 13.79
C LEU A 207 19.66 3.13 12.36
N GLU A 208 20.17 2.37 11.39
CA GLU A 208 19.80 2.51 9.99
C GLU A 208 18.47 1.80 9.72
N VAL A 209 17.52 2.50 9.12
CA VAL A 209 16.25 1.94 8.65
C VAL A 209 16.54 1.00 7.50
N LYS A 210 16.25 -0.29 7.67
CA LYS A 210 16.31 -1.25 6.57
C LYS A 210 15.07 -1.08 5.69
N VAL A 211 15.27 -1.11 4.39
CA VAL A 211 14.17 -1.01 3.42
C VAL A 211 13.90 -2.39 2.82
N PHE A 212 12.64 -2.81 2.90
CA PHE A 212 12.15 -4.07 2.40
C PHE A 212 11.10 -3.89 1.31
N THR A 213 11.09 -4.80 0.35
CA THR A 213 10.06 -4.94 -0.68
C THR A 213 9.62 -6.39 -0.87
N LEU A 214 8.75 -6.61 -1.86
CA LEU A 214 8.46 -7.95 -2.39
C LEU A 214 9.08 -8.14 -3.78
N LYS A 215 9.71 -9.29 -3.99
CA LYS A 215 10.10 -9.78 -5.32
C LYS A 215 8.92 -10.39 -6.07
N MET A 216 7.99 -11.00 -5.34
CA MET A 216 6.86 -11.74 -5.88
C MET A 216 5.67 -10.83 -6.20
N THR A 217 5.16 -10.94 -7.41
CA THR A 217 3.80 -10.53 -7.81
C THR A 217 2.85 -11.71 -7.63
N ASN A 218 1.55 -11.46 -7.74
CA ASN A 218 0.52 -12.49 -7.64
C ASN A 218 0.73 -13.66 -8.63
N ASN A 219 1.38 -13.42 -9.78
CA ASN A 219 1.64 -14.45 -10.78
C ASN A 219 2.70 -15.47 -10.34
N TYR A 220 3.53 -15.14 -9.35
CA TYR A 220 4.59 -16.01 -8.83
C TYR A 220 4.20 -16.72 -7.52
N LEU A 221 2.97 -16.54 -7.03
CA LEU A 221 2.51 -17.03 -5.72
C LEU A 221 2.10 -18.50 -5.68
N TYR A 222 2.24 -19.24 -6.77
CA TYR A 222 1.86 -20.65 -6.85
C TYR A 222 3.05 -21.61 -6.66
N GLY A 223 4.10 -21.12 -6.00
CA GLY A 223 5.33 -21.86 -5.74
C GLY A 223 5.38 -22.49 -4.34
N GLU A 224 6.36 -23.37 -4.14
CA GLU A 224 6.57 -24.07 -2.86
C GLU A 224 6.75 -23.12 -1.66
N ARG A 225 7.34 -21.94 -1.87
CA ARG A 225 7.62 -20.97 -0.79
C ARG A 225 6.33 -20.36 -0.21
N SER A 226 5.43 -19.90 -1.06
CA SER A 226 4.14 -19.34 -0.64
C SER A 226 3.25 -20.42 -0.03
N HIS A 227 3.22 -21.63 -0.59
CA HIS A 227 2.46 -22.75 0.01
C HIS A 227 2.98 -23.10 1.40
N ARG A 228 4.30 -23.12 1.60
CA ARG A 228 4.90 -23.32 2.92
C ARG A 228 4.50 -22.23 3.91
N LEU A 229 4.61 -20.95 3.54
CA LEU A 229 4.16 -19.83 4.38
C LEU A 229 2.68 -19.98 4.74
N MET A 230 1.82 -20.23 3.74
CA MET A 230 0.38 -20.42 3.92
C MET A 230 0.05 -21.56 4.89
N ASN A 231 0.74 -22.69 4.78
CA ASN A 231 0.51 -23.84 5.66
C ASN A 231 0.85 -23.55 7.12
N THR A 232 1.80 -22.65 7.37
CA THR A 232 2.16 -22.25 8.74
C THR A 232 1.20 -21.26 9.37
N LEU A 233 0.28 -20.67 8.60
CA LEU A 233 -0.66 -19.69 9.14
C LEU A 233 -1.73 -20.35 10.02
N ASP A 234 -2.11 -19.69 11.11
CA ASP A 234 -3.27 -20.07 11.91
C ASP A 234 -4.57 -19.91 11.12
N GLN A 235 -5.63 -20.56 11.59
CA GLN A 235 -6.88 -20.63 10.83
C GLN A 235 -7.54 -19.26 10.69
N SER A 236 -7.54 -18.43 11.73
CA SER A 236 -8.09 -17.07 11.70
C SER A 236 -7.38 -16.18 10.68
N LEU A 237 -6.06 -16.29 10.57
CA LEU A 237 -5.25 -15.53 9.63
C LEU A 237 -5.36 -16.07 8.20
N LYS A 238 -5.56 -17.38 8.04
CA LYS A 238 -5.91 -17.97 6.73
C LYS A 238 -7.24 -17.43 6.21
N GLU A 239 -8.23 -17.20 7.07
CA GLU A 239 -9.51 -16.63 6.67
C GLU A 239 -9.38 -15.23 6.08
N VAL A 240 -8.46 -14.39 6.59
CA VAL A 240 -8.14 -13.09 5.99
C VAL A 240 -7.67 -13.26 4.54
N ILE A 241 -6.84 -14.27 4.29
CA ILE A 241 -6.32 -14.55 2.94
C ILE A 241 -7.41 -15.14 2.05
N VAL A 242 -8.26 -16.02 2.57
CA VAL A 242 -9.45 -16.53 1.88
C VAL A 242 -10.35 -15.39 1.41
N GLN A 243 -10.63 -14.42 2.29
CA GLN A 243 -11.43 -13.25 1.94
C GLN A 243 -10.75 -12.43 0.84
N ALA A 244 -9.44 -12.18 0.96
CA ALA A 244 -8.67 -11.41 -0.01
C ALA A 244 -8.61 -12.05 -1.41
N VAL A 245 -8.54 -13.38 -1.51
CA VAL A 245 -8.58 -14.08 -2.80
C VAL A 245 -9.98 -14.20 -3.39
N GLY A 246 -11.02 -13.82 -2.62
CA GLY A 246 -12.41 -13.82 -3.04
C GLY A 246 -13.15 -15.13 -2.75
N GLY A 247 -12.82 -15.82 -1.65
CA GLY A 247 -13.55 -16.98 -1.13
C GLY A 247 -12.77 -18.30 -1.15
N HIS A 248 -13.33 -19.32 -0.49
CA HIS A 248 -12.70 -20.63 -0.28
C HIS A 248 -12.38 -21.36 -1.59
N ASP A 249 -13.25 -21.32 -2.59
CA ASP A 249 -13.02 -21.98 -3.88
C ASP A 249 -11.78 -21.42 -4.57
N LYS A 250 -11.66 -20.09 -4.59
CA LYS A 250 -10.50 -19.39 -5.16
C LYS A 250 -9.25 -19.63 -4.33
N PHE A 251 -9.38 -19.79 -3.02
CA PHE A 251 -8.27 -20.15 -2.15
C PHE A 251 -7.74 -21.55 -2.46
N PHE A 252 -8.61 -22.55 -2.54
CA PHE A 252 -8.22 -23.94 -2.79
C PHE A 252 -7.60 -24.12 -4.18
N VAL A 253 -8.17 -23.51 -5.21
CA VAL A 253 -7.59 -23.53 -6.57
C VAL A 253 -6.18 -22.93 -6.61
N LYS A 254 -5.89 -21.96 -5.73
CA LYS A 254 -4.64 -21.21 -5.71
C LYS A 254 -3.58 -21.80 -4.77
N PHE A 255 -3.97 -22.39 -3.65
CA PHE A 255 -3.05 -22.76 -2.56
C PHE A 255 -3.29 -24.17 -2.00
N GLY A 256 -4.34 -24.87 -2.44
CA GLY A 256 -4.71 -26.22 -1.98
C GLY A 256 -3.94 -27.34 -2.66
#